data_AF-A0A1E7LYM3-F1
#
_entry.id   AF-A0A1E7LYM3-F1
#
_cell.length_a   1.000
_cell.length_b   1.000
_cell.length_c   1.000
_cell.angle_alpha   90.00
_cell.angle_beta   90.00
_cell.angle_gamma   90.00
#
_symmetry.space_group_name_H-M   'P 1'
#
loop_
_entity.id
_entity.type
_entity.pdbx_description
1 polymer ?
#
loop_
_entity_poly.entity_id
_entity_poly.type
_entity_poly.pdbx_seq_one_letter_code
_entity_poly.pdbx_strand_id
1 'polypeptide(L)'
;MPHPVGADPRPLTGEPLALDLLNTRWIDAEGPRDLLESPDGLAIWLGSPPVREQTAPLAPAADRATLDRLLETRTALEALASAAALDEP
;
A
#
# COMPACT_ATOMS: atom_id res chain seq x y z
N MET A 1 8.48 10.73 14.42
CA MET A 1 7.42 11.75 14.43
C MET A 1 6.11 11.02 14.56
N PRO A 2 5.25 11.27 15.56
CA PRO A 2 3.92 10.67 15.58
C PRO A 2 3.12 11.25 14.41
N HIS A 3 2.56 10.37 13.56
CA HIS A 3 1.68 10.80 12.48
C HIS A 3 0.37 11.36 13.08
N PRO A 4 -0.17 12.47 12.55
CA PRO A 4 -1.44 12.99 13.02
C PRO A 4 -2.52 11.93 12.84
N VAL A 5 -3.38 11.77 13.86
CA VAL A 5 -4.48 10.82 13.85
C VAL A 5 -5.36 11.10 12.64
N GLY A 6 -5.42 10.14 11.70
CA GLY A 6 -6.19 10.24 10.45
C GLY A 6 -5.37 10.52 9.17
N ALA A 7 -4.07 10.81 9.27
CA ALA A 7 -3.19 10.85 8.10
C ALA A 7 -2.55 9.47 7.85
N ASP A 8 -2.30 9.18 6.58
CA ASP A 8 -1.57 7.98 6.16
C ASP A 8 -0.20 7.93 6.87
N PRO A 9 0.08 6.89 7.68
CA PRO A 9 1.28 6.83 8.51
C PRO A 9 2.53 6.38 7.76
N ARG A 10 2.41 6.08 6.46
CA ARG A 10 3.52 5.58 5.66
C ARG A 10 4.56 6.66 5.43
N PRO A 11 5.86 6.33 5.52
CA PRO A 11 6.93 7.30 5.29
C PRO A 11 7.06 7.74 3.83
N LEU A 12 6.56 6.94 2.88
CA LEU A 12 6.65 7.19 1.44
C LEU A 12 5.28 6.97 0.77
N THR A 13 4.78 8.01 0.11
CA THR A 13 3.48 8.03 -0.59
C THR A 13 3.60 8.82 -1.89
N GLY A 14 2.72 8.58 -2.86
CA GLY A 14 2.66 9.37 -4.10
C GLY A 14 3.52 8.80 -5.23
N GLU A 15 4.04 7.59 -5.04
CA GLU A 15 4.67 6.82 -6.09
C GLU A 15 3.62 6.28 -7.09
N PRO A 16 4.04 5.76 -8.26
CA PRO A 16 3.14 5.00 -9.13
C PRO A 16 2.38 3.92 -8.33
N LEU A 17 1.10 3.71 -8.63
CA LEU A 17 0.19 2.89 -7.80
C LEU A 17 0.74 1.52 -7.38
N ALA A 18 1.49 0.86 -8.27
CA ALA A 18 2.13 -0.42 -7.98
C ALA A 18 3.19 -0.30 -6.86
N LEU A 19 4.05 0.72 -6.92
CA LEU A 19 5.05 1.00 -5.88
C LEU A 19 4.38 1.50 -4.60
N ASP A 20 3.38 2.38 -4.72
CA ASP A 20 2.63 2.86 -3.57
C ASP A 20 1.93 1.70 -2.83
N LEU A 21 1.42 0.70 -3.55
CA LEU A 21 0.88 -0.53 -2.96
C LEU A 21 1.97 -1.35 -2.22
N LEU A 22 3.19 -1.47 -2.76
CA LEU A 22 4.29 -2.13 -2.05
C LEU A 22 4.67 -1.37 -0.76
N ASN A 23 4.67 -0.05 -0.81
CA ASN A 23 4.97 0.82 0.33
C ASN A 23 3.91 0.79 1.44
N THR A 24 2.81 0.05 1.27
CA THR A 24 1.89 -0.27 2.38
C THR A 24 2.55 -1.13 3.46
N ARG A 25 3.75 -1.65 3.22
CA ARG A 25 4.62 -2.24 4.24
C ARG A 25 5.88 -1.40 4.38
N TRP A 26 6.29 -1.18 5.62
CA TRP A 26 7.53 -0.47 5.93
C TRP A 26 8.11 -0.97 7.24
N ILE A 27 9.31 -0.51 7.59
CA ILE A 27 9.94 -0.75 8.89
C ILE A 27 10.12 0.61 9.55
N ASP A 28 9.72 0.72 10.81
CA ASP A 28 10.01 1.87 11.66
C ASP A 28 10.82 1.44 12.89
N ALA A 29 10.95 2.33 13.88
CA ALA A 29 11.71 2.06 15.09
C ALA A 29 11.12 0.93 15.95
N GLU A 30 9.83 0.62 15.78
CA GLU A 30 9.11 -0.41 16.53
C GLU A 30 9.07 -1.75 15.75
N GLY A 31 9.39 -1.72 14.45
CA GLY A 31 9.60 -2.90 13.62
C GLY A 31 8.82 -2.85 12.31
N PRO A 32 8.58 -4.01 11.68
CA PRO A 32 7.77 -4.10 10.48
C PRO A 32 6.31 -3.66 10.74
N ARG A 33 5.75 -2.93 9.78
CA ARG A 33 4.36 -2.46 9.76
C ARG A 33 3.71 -2.91 8.47
N ASP A 34 2.42 -3.19 8.52
CA ASP A 34 1.59 -3.48 7.34
C ASP A 34 0.27 -2.73 7.47
N LEU A 35 0.04 -1.75 6.59
CA LEU A 35 -1.20 -0.99 6.57
C LEU A 35 -2.38 -1.86 6.09
N LEU A 36 -2.15 -2.88 5.26
CA LEU A 36 -3.20 -3.72 4.69
C LEU A 36 -3.47 -4.99 5.51
N GLU A 37 -3.19 -4.96 6.82
CA GLU A 37 -3.62 -6.03 7.74
C GLU A 37 -5.13 -6.00 8.03
N SER A 38 -5.80 -4.88 7.74
CA SER A 38 -7.23 -4.68 8.03
C SER A 38 -7.94 -3.81 6.96
N PRO A 39 -9.28 -3.89 6.86
CA PRO A 39 -10.08 -3.00 6.02
C PRO A 39 -9.96 -1.52 6.43
N ASP A 40 -9.71 -1.21 7.70
CA ASP A 40 -9.51 0.17 8.15
C ASP A 40 -8.24 0.78 7.55
N GLY A 41 -7.16 0.00 7.49
CA GLY A 41 -5.94 0.43 6.81
C GLY A 41 -6.09 0.51 5.29
N LEU A 42 -6.93 -0.34 4.68
CA LEU A 42 -7.34 -0.19 3.30
C LEU A 42 -8.09 1.15 3.07
N ALA A 43 -8.99 1.52 3.97
CA ALA A 43 -9.71 2.79 3.89
C ALA A 43 -8.75 3.99 3.97
N ILE A 44 -7.71 3.91 4.82
CA ILE A 44 -6.65 4.92 4.89
C ILE A 44 -5.91 5.01 3.55
N TRP A 45 -5.47 3.88 2.99
CA TRP A 45 -4.73 3.84 1.74
C TRP A 45 -5.52 4.40 0.55
N LEU A 46 -6.75 3.89 0.34
CA LEU A 46 -7.67 4.38 -0.69
C LEU A 46 -8.07 5.84 -0.48
N GLY A 47 -8.11 6.29 0.78
CA GLY A 47 -8.39 7.67 1.15
C GLY A 47 -7.22 8.62 0.94
N SER A 48 -5.99 8.13 0.76
CA SER A 48 -4.83 8.98 0.53
C SER A 48 -4.98 9.76 -0.78
N PRO A 49 -4.59 11.05 -0.85
CA PRO A 49 -4.77 11.87 -2.06
C PRO A 49 -4.24 11.23 -3.36
N PRO A 50 -3.01 10.69 -3.42
CA PRO A 50 -2.47 10.16 -4.67
C PRO A 50 -3.17 8.88 -5.13
N VAL A 51 -3.57 8.01 -4.20
CA VAL A 51 -4.30 6.77 -4.53
C VAL A 51 -5.71 7.11 -4.97
N ARG A 52 -6.41 7.97 -4.21
CA ARG A 52 -7.77 8.40 -4.52
C ARG A 52 -7.88 9.02 -5.91
N GLU A 53 -6.91 9.83 -6.31
CA GLU A 53 -6.88 10.43 -7.65
C GLU A 53 -6.79 9.38 -8.75
N GLN A 54 -5.93 8.37 -8.57
CA GLN A 54 -5.73 7.29 -9.54
C GLN A 54 -6.88 6.29 -9.58
N THR A 55 -7.56 6.05 -8.45
CA THR A 55 -8.66 5.09 -8.34
C THR A 55 -10.04 5.72 -8.42
N ALA A 56 -10.16 7.05 -8.52
CA ALA A 56 -11.43 7.77 -8.58
C ALA A 56 -12.42 7.21 -9.62
N PRO A 57 -12.00 6.81 -10.84
CA PRO A 57 -12.92 6.24 -11.83
C PRO A 57 -13.53 4.90 -11.41
N LEU A 58 -12.85 4.16 -10.54
CA LEU A 58 -13.27 2.83 -10.08
C LEU A 58 -14.07 2.89 -8.77
N ALA A 59 -13.81 3.91 -7.94
CA ALA A 59 -14.42 4.10 -6.61
C ALA A 59 -14.49 2.79 -5.78
N PRO A 60 -13.35 2.11 -5.55
CA PRO A 60 -13.34 0.82 -4.87
C PRO A 60 -13.85 0.93 -3.42
N ALA A 61 -14.56 -0.10 -2.97
CA ALA A 61 -14.96 -0.23 -1.58
C ALA A 61 -13.75 -0.58 -0.70
N ALA A 62 -13.69 -0.03 0.52
CA ALA A 62 -12.73 -0.44 1.53
C ALA A 62 -13.22 -1.68 2.29
N ASP A 63 -13.45 -2.78 1.56
CA ASP A 63 -13.99 -4.02 2.10
C ASP A 63 -12.98 -5.17 2.03
N ARG A 64 -13.38 -6.32 2.59
CA ARG A 64 -12.53 -7.51 2.64
C ARG A 64 -12.21 -8.05 1.24
N ALA A 65 -13.16 -7.97 0.30
CA ALA A 65 -12.96 -8.52 -1.04
C ALA A 65 -11.92 -7.69 -1.82
N THR A 66 -11.98 -6.36 -1.73
CA THR A 66 -10.96 -5.47 -2.29
C THR A 66 -9.62 -5.68 -1.60
N LEU A 67 -9.61 -5.82 -0.26
CA LEU A 67 -8.38 -6.10 0.49
C LEU A 67 -7.68 -7.38 0.01
N ASP A 68 -8.41 -8.48 -0.11
CA ASP A 68 -7.84 -9.77 -0.53
C ASP A 68 -7.21 -9.69 -1.93
N ARG A 69 -7.84 -8.97 -2.87
CA ARG A 69 -7.31 -8.78 -4.23
C ARG A 69 -6.08 -7.89 -4.27
N LEU A 70 -6.01 -6.88 -3.42
CA LEU A 70 -4.83 -6.03 -3.30
C LEU A 70 -3.68 -6.77 -2.64
N LEU A 71 -3.93 -7.63 -1.65
CA LEU A 71 -2.91 -8.49 -1.05
C LEU A 71 -2.34 -9.51 -2.06
N GLU A 72 -3.19 -10.12 -2.88
CA GLU A 72 -2.77 -10.98 -3.99
C GLU A 72 -1.90 -10.21 -4.99
N THR A 73 -2.35 -9.02 -5.39
CA THR A 73 -1.61 -8.14 -6.31
C THR A 73 -0.27 -7.72 -5.72
N ARG A 74 -0.23 -7.33 -4.44
CA ARG A 74 0.99 -6.93 -3.74
C ARG A 74 1.99 -8.08 -3.71
N THR A 75 1.53 -9.30 -3.42
CA THR A 75 2.36 -10.52 -3.42
C THR A 75 2.97 -10.76 -4.82
N ALA A 76 2.18 -10.59 -5.89
CA ALA A 76 2.68 -10.74 -7.25
C ALA A 76 3.73 -9.66 -7.61
N LEU A 77 3.51 -8.41 -7.20
CA LEU A 77 4.47 -7.31 -7.40
C LEU A 77 5.76 -7.53 -6.61
N GLU A 78 5.69 -8.01 -5.37
CA GLU A 78 6.86 -8.36 -4.55
C GLU A 78 7.71 -9.46 -5.24
N ALA A 79 7.05 -10.48 -5.80
CA ALA A 79 7.74 -11.54 -6.54
C ALA A 79 8.45 -11.01 -7.80
N LEU A 80 7.79 -10.13 -8.55
CA LEU A 80 8.37 -9.49 -9.74
C LEU A 80 9.57 -8.60 -9.38
N ALA A 81 9.45 -7.77 -8.34
CA ALA A 81 10.54 -6.92 -7.86
C ALA A 81 11.75 -7.75 -7.39
N SER A 82 11.50 -8.86 -6.69
CA SER A 82 12.53 -9.77 -6.23
C SER A 82 13.24 -10.47 -7.41
N ALA A 83 12.49 -10.88 -8.43
CA ALA A 83 13.06 -11.48 -9.63
C ALA A 83 13.92 -10.48 -10.41
N ALA A 84 13.47 -9.22 -10.54
CA ALA A 84 14.23 -8.17 -11.22
C ALA A 84 15.55 -7.86 -10.51
N ALA A 85 15.57 -7.82 -9.18
CA ALA A 85 16.79 -7.58 -8.40
C ALA A 85 17.84 -8.71 -8.52
N LEU A 86 17.40 -9.94 -8.83
CA LEU A 86 18.30 -11.06 -9.09
C LEU A 86 18.88 -11.07 -10.51
N ASP A 87 18.26 -10.33 -11.44
CA ASP A 87 18.68 -10.19 -12.84
C ASP A 87 19.65 -9.02 -13.04
N GLU A 88 19.90 -8.21 -12.00
CA GLU A 88 20.94 -7.18 -12.01
C GLU A 88 22.34 -7.83 -11.99
N PRO A 89 23.21 -7.57 -13.00
CA PRO A 89 24.54 -8.17 -13.11
C PRO A 89 25.58 -7.62 -12.12
#